data_AF-A0ABD2EBC9-F1
#
_entry.id   AF-A0ABD2EBC9-F1
#
_cell.length_a   1.000
_cell.length_b   1.000
_cell.length_c   1.000
_cell.angle_alpha   90.00
_cell.angle_beta   90.00
_cell.angle_gamma   90.00
#
_symmetry.space_group_name_H-M   'P 1'
#
loop_
_entity.id
_entity.type
_entity.pdbx_description
1 polymer ?
#
loop_
_entity_poly.entity_id
_entity_poly.type
_entity_poly.pdbx_seq_one_letter_code
_entity_poly.pdbx_strand_id
1 'polypeptide(L)'
;MVLLLLVAIPLLVHSSRGPAHYEMLGRCRMVCDPHGPRGPGPDGAPASVPPFPPGAKGEVGRRGKAGLRGPPGPPGPRGPPGEPGRPGPPGPPGPGPGGVAPPAGYVPRIAFYAGLRRPHEGYEVLRFDDVVTNVGNAYEAASGKFTCPMPGVYFFAYHVLMRGGDGTSMWADLMKNGQ
;
A
#
# COMPACT_ATOMS: atom_id res chain seq x y z
N MET A 1 -61.55 21.39 8.30
CA MET A 1 -60.87 20.30 7.56
C MET A 1 -59.43 20.65 7.14
N VAL A 2 -59.17 21.86 6.64
CA VAL A 2 -57.80 22.30 6.22
C VAL A 2 -56.78 22.29 7.36
N LEU A 3 -57.15 22.77 8.56
CA LEU A 3 -56.25 22.77 9.73
C LEU A 3 -55.87 21.36 10.19
N LEU A 4 -56.77 20.39 10.01
CA LEU A 4 -56.55 18.99 10.36
C LEU A 4 -55.52 18.35 9.42
N LEU A 5 -55.55 18.71 8.14
CA LEU A 5 -54.54 18.28 7.15
C LEU A 5 -53.16 18.91 7.42
N LEU A 6 -53.11 20.20 7.79
CA LEU A 6 -51.86 20.89 8.09
C LEU A 6 -51.12 20.32 9.31
N VAL A 7 -51.82 19.70 10.25
CA VAL A 7 -51.22 19.06 11.42
C VAL A 7 -50.98 17.56 11.20
N ALA A 8 -51.87 16.88 10.49
CA ALA A 8 -51.73 15.45 10.22
C ALA A 8 -50.56 15.13 9.28
N ILE A 9 -50.34 15.92 8.22
CA ILE A 9 -49.29 15.64 7.23
C ILE A 9 -47.87 15.70 7.85
N PRO A 10 -47.49 16.73 8.64
CA PRO A 10 -46.20 16.75 9.32
C PRO A 10 -46.01 15.59 10.31
N LEU A 11 -47.07 15.18 11.02
CA LEU A 11 -47.01 14.06 11.96
C LEU A 11 -46.80 12.71 11.26
N LEU A 12 -47.50 12.49 10.14
CA LEU A 12 -47.29 11.31 9.29
C LEU A 12 -45.87 11.25 8.70
N VAL A 13 -45.33 12.39 8.27
CA VAL A 13 -43.95 12.49 7.74
C VAL A 13 -42.89 12.29 8.84
N HIS A 14 -43.15 12.73 10.08
CA HIS A 14 -42.25 12.46 11.21
C HIS A 14 -42.32 11.01 11.68
N SER A 15 -43.49 10.38 11.58
CA SER A 15 -43.66 8.98 11.99
C SER A 15 -43.08 7.97 11.00
N SER A 16 -42.74 8.38 9.77
CA SER A 16 -42.16 7.51 8.74
C SER A 16 -40.63 7.44 8.76
N ARG A 17 -39.95 8.06 9.74
CA ARG A 17 -38.51 7.86 9.98
C ARG A 17 -38.25 6.51 10.65
N GLY A 18 -38.57 5.43 9.95
CA GLY A 18 -37.90 4.14 10.18
C GLY A 18 -36.43 4.25 9.76
N PRO A 19 -35.53 3.39 10.27
CA PRO A 19 -34.17 3.33 9.79
C PRO A 19 -34.22 2.91 8.32
N ALA A 20 -34.02 3.88 7.42
CA ALA A 20 -33.84 3.59 6.01
C ALA A 20 -32.54 2.79 5.88
N HIS A 21 -32.68 1.46 5.83
CA HIS A 21 -31.58 0.58 5.46
C HIS A 21 -31.42 0.70 3.94
N TYR A 22 -30.65 1.70 3.53
CA TYR A 22 -30.24 1.83 2.14
C TYR A 22 -29.13 0.80 1.90
N GLU A 23 -29.42 -0.25 1.13
CA GLU A 23 -28.36 -1.11 0.59
C GLU A 23 -27.67 -0.33 -0.54
N MET A 24 -26.55 0.33 -0.24
CA MET A 24 -25.66 0.85 -1.28
C MET A 24 -24.92 -0.32 -1.94
N LEU A 25 -25.49 -0.84 -3.03
CA LEU A 25 -24.78 -1.68 -3.99
C LEU A 25 -23.76 -0.80 -4.74
N GLY A 26 -22.55 -0.70 -4.21
CA GLY A 26 -21.49 0.05 -4.87
C GLY A 26 -20.25 0.30 -4.01
N ARG A 27 -19.65 -0.73 -3.41
CA ARG A 27 -18.30 -0.61 -2.86
C ARG A 27 -17.27 -0.88 -3.96
N CYS A 28 -16.91 0.14 -4.73
CA CYS A 28 -15.71 0.06 -5.54
C CYS A 28 -14.50 0.42 -4.66
N ARG A 29 -13.81 -0.59 -4.15
CA ARG A 29 -12.63 -0.45 -3.30
C ARG A 29 -11.39 -0.64 -4.16
N MET A 30 -10.88 0.44 -4.76
CA MET A 30 -9.59 0.37 -5.44
C MET A 30 -8.45 0.40 -4.43
N VAL A 31 -8.01 -0.79 -4.02
CA VAL A 31 -6.78 -0.99 -3.27
C VAL A 31 -5.61 -0.90 -4.26
N CYS A 32 -4.60 -0.10 -3.94
CA CYS A 32 -3.32 -0.16 -4.64
C CYS A 32 -2.44 -1.15 -3.87
N ASP A 33 -2.45 -2.43 -4.24
CA ASP A 33 -1.45 -3.37 -3.72
C ASP A 33 -0.14 -3.24 -4.52
N PRO A 34 1.01 -3.11 -3.84
CA PRO A 34 2.31 -3.35 -4.45
C PRO A 34 2.63 -4.86 -4.37
N HIS A 35 2.65 -5.55 -5.52
CA HIS A 35 3.17 -6.92 -5.57
C HIS A 35 4.68 -6.95 -5.30
N GLY A 36 5.09 -7.72 -4.28
CA GLY A 36 6.46 -8.18 -4.09
C GLY A 36 6.48 -9.66 -3.70
N PRO A 37 7.36 -10.50 -4.27
CA PRO A 37 7.40 -11.93 -3.97
C PRO A 37 8.11 -12.22 -2.63
N ARG A 38 7.56 -13.19 -1.89
CA ARG A 38 8.12 -13.77 -0.66
C ARG A 38 9.34 -14.64 -0.96
N GLY A 39 10.44 -14.45 -0.22
CA GLY A 39 11.57 -15.37 -0.16
C GLY A 39 11.52 -16.30 1.08
N PRO A 40 12.14 -17.50 1.05
CA PRO A 40 12.17 -18.45 2.18
C PRO A 40 13.36 -18.22 3.12
N GLY A 41 13.19 -18.54 4.40
CA GLY A 41 14.19 -18.35 5.47
C GLY A 41 15.22 -19.50 5.62
N PRO A 42 16.23 -19.35 6.49
CA PRO A 42 17.24 -20.37 6.75
C PRO A 42 17.11 -21.01 8.15
N ASP A 43 17.20 -22.33 8.24
CA ASP A 43 17.35 -23.06 9.51
C ASP A 43 18.74 -23.69 9.62
N GLY A 44 19.38 -23.49 10.77
CA GLY A 44 20.71 -23.97 11.12
C GLY A 44 20.73 -25.39 11.72
N ALA A 45 21.93 -25.96 11.79
CA ALA A 45 22.27 -27.15 12.60
C ALA A 45 23.22 -26.72 13.74
N PRO A 46 23.28 -27.43 14.91
CA PRO A 46 24.27 -28.52 15.02
C PRO A 46 24.00 -29.67 16.05
N ALA A 47 24.73 -30.79 15.79
CA ALA A 47 25.36 -31.85 16.62
C ALA A 47 24.90 -32.29 18.04
N SER A 48 24.92 -33.62 18.28
CA SER A 48 25.39 -34.25 19.56
C SER A 48 25.61 -35.79 19.48
N VAL A 49 26.50 -36.29 20.36
CA VAL A 49 27.24 -37.58 20.47
C VAL A 49 26.44 -38.73 21.16
N PRO A 50 26.90 -40.01 21.13
CA PRO A 50 26.98 -40.81 22.38
C PRO A 50 28.21 -41.77 22.53
N PRO A 51 28.48 -42.36 23.74
CA PRO A 51 29.79 -42.89 24.17
C PRO A 51 29.88 -44.40 24.58
N PHE A 52 31.09 -44.82 25.02
CA PHE A 52 31.54 -46.03 25.79
C PHE A 52 31.95 -47.33 25.03
N PRO A 53 32.75 -48.28 25.60
CA PRO A 53 33.71 -48.28 26.75
C PRO A 53 35.13 -48.87 26.42
N PRO A 54 36.11 -48.88 27.36
CA PRO A 54 37.52 -49.24 27.11
C PRO A 54 37.88 -50.72 27.34
N GLY A 55 38.85 -51.25 26.57
CA GLY A 55 39.43 -52.60 26.70
C GLY A 55 40.94 -52.59 27.02
N ALA A 56 41.44 -53.70 27.58
CA ALA A 56 42.68 -53.80 28.35
C ALA A 56 44.02 -53.74 27.58
N LYS A 57 45.04 -53.35 28.35
CA LYS A 57 46.43 -52.97 28.05
C LYS A 57 47.29 -54.07 27.39
N GLY A 58 47.98 -53.71 26.30
CA GLY A 58 49.18 -54.40 25.80
C GLY A 58 50.46 -53.61 26.14
N GLU A 59 51.57 -54.30 26.43
CA GLU A 59 52.84 -53.67 26.78
C GLU A 59 53.44 -52.87 25.61
N VAL A 60 53.91 -51.65 25.90
CA VAL A 60 54.52 -50.76 24.91
C VAL A 60 55.99 -51.17 24.73
N GLY A 61 56.35 -51.62 23.52
CA GLY A 61 57.73 -51.85 23.11
C GLY A 61 58.59 -50.57 23.21
N ARG A 62 59.91 -50.74 23.45
CA ARG A 62 60.86 -49.62 23.60
C ARG A 62 60.73 -48.59 22.47
N ARG A 63 60.53 -47.32 22.84
CA ARG A 63 60.40 -46.19 21.92
C ARG A 63 61.65 -46.06 21.04
N GLY A 64 61.49 -46.24 19.73
CA GLY A 64 62.53 -45.92 18.75
C GLY A 64 62.93 -44.44 18.85
N LYS A 65 64.19 -44.12 18.49
CA LYS A 65 64.72 -42.75 18.51
C LYS A 65 63.75 -41.81 17.77
N ALA A 66 63.47 -40.64 18.34
CA ALA A 66 62.59 -39.66 17.71
C ALA A 66 63.10 -39.34 16.30
N GLY A 67 62.25 -39.56 15.29
CA GLY A 67 62.54 -39.17 13.92
C GLY A 67 62.79 -37.66 13.83
N LEU A 68 63.64 -37.25 12.88
CA LEU A 68 63.89 -35.84 12.60
C LEU A 68 62.55 -35.12 12.40
N ARG A 69 62.40 -33.95 13.04
CA ARG A 69 61.20 -33.12 12.89
C ARG A 69 61.01 -32.83 11.40
N GLY A 70 59.83 -33.17 10.87
CA GLY A 70 59.50 -32.91 9.48
C GLY A 70 59.62 -31.43 9.14
N PRO A 71 59.85 -31.07 7.87
CA PRO A 71 59.93 -29.68 7.45
C PRO A 71 58.64 -28.93 7.85
N PRO A 72 58.72 -27.61 8.11
CA PRO A 72 57.54 -26.78 8.33
C PRO A 72 56.53 -26.98 7.19
N GLY A 73 55.24 -27.06 7.54
CA GLY A 73 54.18 -27.17 6.54
C GLY A 73 54.16 -25.95 5.59
N PRO A 74 53.60 -26.10 4.39
CA PRO A 74 53.45 -24.98 3.46
C PRO A 74 52.60 -23.86 4.10
N PRO A 75 52.81 -22.59 3.71
CA PRO A 75 51.93 -21.49 4.11
C PRO A 75 50.47 -21.82 3.82
N GLY A 76 49.58 -21.41 4.73
CA GLY A 76 48.14 -21.61 4.56
C GLY A 76 47.60 -20.88 3.31
N PRO A 77 46.45 -21.32 2.78
CA PRO A 77 45.82 -20.64 1.66
C PRO A 77 45.46 -19.20 2.02
N ARG A 78 45.44 -18.32 1.01
CA ARG A 78 44.94 -16.95 1.16
C ARG A 78 43.48 -16.98 1.65
N GLY A 79 43.15 -16.13 2.61
CA GLY A 79 41.78 -15.99 3.10
C GLY A 79 40.81 -15.55 2.00
N PRO A 80 39.50 -15.78 2.18
CA PRO A 80 38.48 -15.38 1.22
C PRO A 80 38.46 -13.85 1.03
N PRO A 81 38.02 -13.35 -0.14
CA PRO A 81 37.74 -11.93 -0.33
C PRO A 81 36.77 -11.40 0.73
N GLY A 82 36.95 -10.14 1.15
CA GLY A 82 36.03 -9.49 2.08
C GLY A 82 34.63 -9.35 1.49
N GLU A 83 33.62 -9.26 2.35
CA GLU A 83 32.23 -9.04 1.92
C GLU A 83 32.08 -7.69 1.20
N PRO A 84 31.19 -7.59 0.19
CA PRO A 84 30.83 -6.33 -0.41
C PRO A 84 30.39 -5.29 0.64
N GLY A 85 30.77 -4.03 0.43
CA GLY A 85 30.30 -2.94 1.28
C GLY A 85 28.78 -2.83 1.28
N ARG A 86 28.20 -2.37 2.39
CA ARG A 86 26.75 -2.14 2.48
C ARG A 86 26.32 -1.10 1.44
N PRO A 87 25.09 -1.21 0.89
CA PRO A 87 24.52 -0.15 0.06
C PRO A 87 24.60 1.21 0.77
N GLY A 88 24.87 2.26 0.00
CA GLY A 88 24.85 3.62 0.52
C GLY A 88 23.46 3.99 1.08
N PRO A 89 23.38 5.00 1.97
CA PRO A 89 22.10 5.50 2.44
C PRO A 89 21.24 6.01 1.27
N PRO A 90 19.90 5.96 1.38
CA PRO A 90 19.01 6.59 0.41
C PRO A 90 19.39 8.05 0.18
N GLY A 91 19.28 8.51 -1.08
CA GLY A 91 19.51 9.91 -1.41
C GLY A 91 18.50 10.83 -0.69
N PRO A 92 18.83 12.13 -0.52
CA PRO A 92 17.89 13.08 0.04
C PRO A 92 16.61 13.15 -0.82
N PRO A 93 15.43 13.44 -0.21
CA PRO A 93 14.20 13.69 -0.95
C PRO A 93 14.42 14.73 -2.03
N GLY A 94 13.92 14.46 -3.24
CA GLY A 94 13.97 15.42 -4.34
C GLY A 94 13.22 16.71 -4.00
N PRO A 95 13.61 17.86 -4.57
CA PRO A 95 12.85 19.09 -4.41
C PRO A 95 11.45 18.91 -5.02
N GLY A 96 10.42 18.79 -4.17
CA GLY A 96 9.04 18.90 -4.60
C GLY A 96 8.73 20.32 -5.11
N PRO A 97 7.62 20.52 -5.85
CA PRO A 97 7.20 21.84 -6.26
C PRO A 97 6.76 22.64 -5.01
N GLY A 98 7.67 23.48 -4.49
CA GLY A 98 7.49 24.24 -3.25
C GLY A 98 8.37 23.70 -2.11
N GLY A 99 9.63 24.14 -2.09
CA GLY A 99 10.68 23.68 -1.17
C GLY A 99 10.51 24.13 0.28
N VAL A 100 9.53 23.56 0.99
CA VAL A 100 9.48 23.57 2.45
C VAL A 100 9.14 22.15 2.88
N ALA A 101 10.09 21.46 3.49
CA ALA A 101 9.81 20.20 4.17
C ALA A 101 8.72 20.48 5.22
N PRO A 102 7.59 19.78 5.19
CA PRO A 102 6.52 20.06 6.14
C PRO A 102 7.04 19.82 7.57
N PRO A 103 6.65 20.65 8.55
CA PRO A 103 7.14 20.53 9.92
C PRO A 103 6.88 19.12 10.48
N ALA A 104 7.78 18.63 11.33
CA ALA A 104 7.65 17.30 11.95
C ALA A 104 6.27 17.17 12.63
N GLY A 105 5.46 16.22 12.17
CA GLY A 105 4.08 16.02 12.63
C GLY A 105 2.99 16.60 11.72
N TYR A 106 3.32 17.20 10.57
CA TYR A 106 2.32 17.58 9.57
C TYR A 106 1.65 16.33 8.98
N VAL A 107 0.39 16.12 9.33
CA VAL A 107 -0.47 15.14 8.67
C VAL A 107 -1.09 15.82 7.46
N PRO A 108 -0.68 15.46 6.23
CA PRO A 108 -1.21 16.06 5.03
C PRO A 108 -2.71 15.78 4.91
N ARG A 109 -3.50 16.85 4.77
CA ARG A 109 -4.95 16.77 4.56
C ARG A 109 -5.23 16.88 3.08
N ILE A 110 -5.97 15.92 2.53
CA ILE A 110 -6.32 15.86 1.12
C ILE A 110 -7.81 15.57 1.02
N ALA A 111 -8.53 16.45 0.35
CA ALA A 111 -9.96 16.30 0.11
C ALA A 111 -10.39 17.19 -1.05
N PHE A 112 -11.30 16.71 -1.88
CA PHE A 112 -11.93 17.54 -2.90
C PHE A 112 -13.43 17.26 -3.00
N TYR A 113 -14.18 18.26 -3.46
CA TYR A 113 -15.57 18.15 -3.83
C TYR A 113 -15.81 19.10 -5.01
N ALA A 114 -16.36 18.58 -6.10
CA ALA A 114 -16.61 19.34 -7.31
C ALA A 114 -17.93 18.93 -7.97
N GLY A 115 -18.63 19.89 -8.55
CA GLY A 115 -19.82 19.71 -9.35
C GLY A 115 -19.54 19.88 -10.84
N LEU A 116 -20.54 19.59 -11.66
CA LEU A 116 -20.50 19.77 -13.10
C LEU A 116 -21.39 20.96 -13.48
N ARG A 117 -20.82 22.04 -14.05
CA ARG A 117 -21.63 23.23 -14.40
C ARG A 117 -22.41 23.08 -15.69
N ARG A 118 -21.84 22.35 -16.65
CA ARG A 118 -22.39 22.20 -18.00
C ARG A 118 -22.70 20.73 -18.27
N PRO A 119 -23.82 20.43 -18.96
CA PRO A 119 -24.08 19.09 -19.46
C PRO A 119 -22.90 18.59 -20.28
N HIS A 120 -22.64 17.30 -20.17
CA HIS A 120 -21.54 16.63 -20.83
C HIS A 120 -22.06 15.37 -21.51
N GLU A 121 -21.56 15.09 -22.71
CA GLU A 121 -22.01 13.99 -23.56
C GLU A 121 -20.82 13.20 -24.11
N GLY A 122 -21.05 11.95 -24.49
CA GLY A 122 -20.02 11.06 -25.03
C GLY A 122 -19.27 10.24 -23.99
N TYR A 123 -18.14 9.66 -24.42
CA TYR A 123 -17.34 8.68 -23.67
C TYR A 123 -16.04 9.26 -23.10
N GLU A 124 -15.92 10.59 -23.02
CA GLU A 124 -14.73 11.23 -22.46
C GLU A 124 -14.84 11.44 -20.93
N VAL A 125 -13.74 11.84 -20.30
CA VAL A 125 -13.67 12.07 -18.86
C VAL A 125 -14.59 13.24 -18.47
N LEU A 126 -15.48 13.01 -17.51
CA LEU A 126 -16.31 14.06 -16.91
C LEU A 126 -15.43 15.06 -16.14
N ARG A 127 -15.37 16.29 -16.64
CA ARG A 127 -14.59 17.38 -16.05
C ARG A 127 -15.46 18.18 -15.09
N PHE A 128 -15.50 17.78 -13.82
CA PHE A 128 -16.22 18.50 -12.76
C PHE A 128 -15.56 19.85 -12.50
N ASP A 129 -16.02 20.86 -13.23
CA ASP A 129 -15.40 22.18 -13.27
C ASP A 129 -15.83 23.09 -12.12
N ASP A 130 -16.88 22.77 -11.37
CA ASP A 130 -17.34 23.55 -10.21
C ASP A 130 -16.69 23.09 -8.91
N VAL A 131 -15.43 23.48 -8.70
CA VAL A 131 -14.68 23.08 -7.50
C VAL A 131 -15.14 23.85 -6.28
N VAL A 132 -15.72 23.14 -5.30
CA VAL A 132 -16.16 23.70 -4.01
C VAL A 132 -15.06 23.56 -2.96
N THR A 133 -14.41 22.40 -2.92
CA THR A 133 -13.30 22.11 -1.99
C THR A 133 -12.15 21.44 -2.76
N ASN A 134 -10.91 21.83 -2.49
CA ASN A 134 -9.71 21.19 -3.04
C ASN A 134 -8.50 21.32 -2.10
N VAL A 135 -8.61 20.75 -0.90
CA VAL A 135 -7.53 20.73 0.08
C VAL A 135 -6.40 19.84 -0.44
N GLY A 136 -5.19 20.40 -0.49
CA GLY A 136 -4.02 19.72 -1.03
C GLY A 136 -3.88 19.80 -2.56
N ASN A 137 -4.81 20.47 -3.26
CA ASN A 137 -4.76 20.73 -4.71
C ASN A 137 -4.47 19.49 -5.58
N ALA A 138 -4.98 18.33 -5.16
CA ALA A 138 -4.77 17.06 -5.84
C ALA A 138 -5.80 16.78 -6.94
N TYR A 139 -6.89 17.54 -6.98
CA TYR A 139 -7.88 17.50 -8.06
C TYR A 139 -7.63 18.62 -9.08
N GLU A 140 -7.62 18.27 -10.37
CA GLU A 140 -7.47 19.20 -11.48
C GLU A 140 -8.76 19.29 -12.29
N ALA A 141 -9.45 20.43 -12.20
CA ALA A 141 -10.73 20.67 -12.88
C ALA A 141 -10.62 20.65 -14.41
N ALA A 142 -9.47 21.06 -14.96
CA ALA A 142 -9.26 21.10 -16.40
C ALA A 142 -9.21 19.70 -17.04
N SER A 143 -8.71 18.70 -16.29
CA SER A 143 -8.59 17.32 -16.75
C SER A 143 -9.66 16.39 -16.18
N GLY A 144 -10.34 16.80 -15.11
CA GLY A 144 -11.32 15.98 -14.38
C GLY A 144 -10.67 14.93 -13.47
N LYS A 145 -9.35 15.00 -13.25
CA LYS A 145 -8.58 13.93 -12.62
C LYS A 145 -8.13 14.30 -11.22
N PHE A 146 -8.13 13.30 -10.33
CA PHE A 146 -7.45 13.35 -9.06
C PHE A 146 -6.11 12.59 -9.17
N THR A 147 -5.01 13.24 -8.82
CA THR A 147 -3.68 12.61 -8.79
C THR A 147 -3.29 12.36 -7.35
N CYS A 148 -3.10 11.10 -6.96
CA CYS A 148 -2.69 10.74 -5.61
C CYS A 148 -1.35 11.41 -5.26
N PRO A 149 -1.32 12.40 -4.34
CA PRO A 149 -0.08 13.09 -4.00
C PRO A 149 0.82 12.23 -3.09
N MET A 150 0.23 11.26 -2.38
CA MET A 150 0.97 10.29 -1.57
C MET A 150 0.34 8.89 -1.63
N PRO A 151 1.13 7.82 -1.41
CA PRO A 151 0.61 6.47 -1.25
C PRO A 151 -0.37 6.38 -0.08
N GLY A 152 -1.52 5.74 -0.28
CA GLY A 152 -2.52 5.60 0.77
C GLY A 152 -3.86 5.08 0.26
N VAL A 153 -4.81 5.00 1.17
CA VAL A 153 -6.20 4.64 0.88
C VAL A 153 -7.02 5.92 0.74
N TYR A 154 -7.71 6.05 -0.39
CA TYR A 154 -8.55 7.20 -0.70
C TYR A 154 -10.01 6.74 -0.79
N PHE A 155 -10.92 7.64 -0.41
CA PHE A 155 -12.35 7.45 -0.55
C PHE A 155 -12.88 8.34 -1.66
N PHE A 156 -13.64 7.76 -2.58
CA PHE A 156 -14.32 8.48 -3.65
C PHE A 156 -15.80 8.08 -3.64
N ALA A 157 -16.65 9.08 -3.83
CA ALA A 157 -18.07 8.90 -4.09
C ALA A 157 -18.45 9.89 -5.19
N TYR A 158 -19.31 9.45 -6.11
CA TYR A 158 -19.80 10.29 -7.19
C TYR A 158 -21.31 10.09 -7.33
N HIS A 159 -21.98 11.16 -7.75
CA HIS A 159 -23.39 11.14 -8.10
C HIS A 159 -23.52 11.85 -9.44
N VAL A 160 -23.95 11.12 -10.47
CA VAL A 160 -24.13 11.65 -11.83
C VAL A 160 -25.61 11.64 -12.16
N LEU A 161 -26.16 12.83 -12.40
CA LEU A 161 -27.52 12.96 -12.93
C LEU A 161 -27.49 12.72 -14.43
N MET A 162 -28.21 11.70 -14.87
CA MET A 162 -28.25 11.28 -16.27
C MET A 162 -29.52 11.81 -16.94
N ARG A 163 -29.37 12.46 -18.10
CA ARG A 163 -30.49 12.88 -18.94
C ARG A 163 -30.95 11.68 -19.76
N GLY A 164 -32.08 11.08 -19.37
CA GLY A 164 -32.71 10.02 -20.16
C GLY A 164 -33.54 10.59 -21.30
N GLY A 165 -33.47 10.00 -22.50
CA GLY A 165 -34.23 10.46 -23.66
C GLY A 165 -34.47 9.42 -24.75
N ASP A 166 -33.58 8.44 -24.89
CA ASP A 166 -33.44 7.73 -26.17
C ASP A 166 -33.70 6.22 -26.04
N GLY A 167 -34.06 5.74 -24.84
CA GLY A 167 -34.16 4.31 -24.52
C GLY A 167 -32.82 3.61 -24.34
N THR A 168 -31.71 4.34 -24.38
CA THR A 168 -30.35 3.85 -24.13
C THR A 168 -29.99 4.01 -22.65
N SER A 169 -29.41 2.96 -22.05
CA SER A 169 -28.85 3.04 -20.70
C SER A 169 -27.58 3.87 -20.71
N MET A 170 -27.47 4.81 -19.78
CA MET A 170 -26.23 5.52 -19.51
C MET A 170 -25.63 4.98 -18.21
N TRP A 171 -24.30 4.95 -18.14
CA TRP A 171 -23.55 4.65 -16.94
C TRP A 171 -22.36 5.60 -16.83
N ALA A 172 -21.78 5.68 -15.64
CA ALA A 172 -20.58 6.45 -15.38
C ALA A 172 -19.66 5.57 -14.54
N ASP A 173 -18.39 5.52 -14.92
CA ASP A 173 -17.41 4.67 -14.25
C ASP A 173 -16.37 5.54 -13.52
N LEU A 174 -15.98 5.11 -12.32
CA LEU A 174 -14.85 5.67 -11.60
C LEU A 174 -13.60 4.88 -11.99
N MET A 175 -12.71 5.53 -12.73
CA MET A 175 -11.54 4.88 -13.31
C MET A 175 -10.26 5.20 -12.53
N LYS A 176 -9.33 4.24 -12.45
CA LYS A 176 -7.95 4.44 -12.02
C LYS A 176 -7.00 3.99 -13.11
N ASN A 177 -6.25 4.95 -13.66
CA ASN A 177 -5.24 4.70 -14.70
C ASN A 177 -5.80 3.91 -15.91
N GLY A 178 -7.09 4.13 -16.26
CA GLY A 178 -7.76 3.47 -17.38
C GLY A 178 -8.41 2.12 -17.07
N GLN A 179 -8.40 1.68 -15.80
CA GLN A 179 -9.13 0.52 -15.31
C GLN A 179 -10.33 0.93 -14.47
#